data_AF-A0A2Y9AJN1-F1
#
_entry.id   AF-A0A2Y9AJN1-F1
#
_cell.length_a   1.000
_cell.length_b   1.000
_cell.length_c   1.000
_cell.angle_alpha   90.00
_cell.angle_beta   90.00
_cell.angle_gamma   90.00
#
_symmetry.space_group_name_H-M   'P 1'
#
loop_
_entity.id
_entity.type
_entity.pdbx_description
1 polymer ?
#
loop_
_entity_poly.entity_id
_entity_poly.type
_entity_poly.pdbx_seq_one_letter_code
_entity_poly.pdbx_strand_id
1 'polypeptide(L)'
;MPNAQPVLHILCGKIASGKSTLAAQLGAAPGAVLISEDAWLDALFADALQSLDDYVRCSGKLRRVMQPHVAALLETGLSVVLDFAANTPGQRRWLRTLAATPGVAHRLHFLDMSDDACLARLRARNALGAHPFTVSDAQFHEFNRHFTPPTAEEGFTVLHYGDGRDVRPWDPAR
;
A
#
# COMPACT_ATOMS: atom_id res chain seq x y z
N MET A 1 10.96 26.65 11.21
CA MET A 1 10.84 26.08 9.85
C MET A 1 9.36 25.91 9.58
N PRO A 2 8.76 26.48 8.51
CA PRO A 2 7.39 26.11 8.16
C PRO A 2 7.40 24.60 7.90
N ASN A 3 6.58 23.86 8.65
CA ASN A 3 6.50 22.41 8.51
C ASN A 3 6.10 22.12 7.05
N ALA A 4 6.88 21.30 6.34
CA ALA A 4 6.54 20.93 4.97
C ALA A 4 5.10 20.37 4.97
N GLN A 5 4.32 20.70 3.94
CA GLN A 5 2.92 20.26 3.85
C GLN A 5 2.86 18.73 4.03
N PRO A 6 2.06 18.22 4.99
CA PRO A 6 1.97 16.78 5.23
C PRO A 6 1.45 16.05 3.99
N VAL A 7 2.01 14.87 3.74
CA VAL A 7 1.64 14.04 2.59
C VAL A 7 1.09 12.71 3.07
N LEU A 8 -0.09 12.34 2.55
CA LEU A 8 -0.59 10.97 2.61
C LEU A 8 -0.03 10.18 1.41
N HIS A 9 0.85 9.23 1.69
CA HIS A 9 1.40 8.30 0.72
C HIS A 9 0.60 7.00 0.70
N ILE A 10 0.13 6.63 -0.49
CA ILE A 10 -0.68 5.44 -0.76
C ILE A 10 0.07 4.55 -1.74
N LEU A 11 0.07 3.24 -1.51
CA LEU A 11 0.82 2.28 -2.31
C LEU A 11 -0.17 1.40 -3.10
N CYS A 12 -0.03 1.36 -4.42
CA CYS A 12 -0.88 0.57 -5.32
C CYS A 12 -0.01 -0.32 -6.20
N GLY A 13 -0.36 -1.60 -6.33
CA GLY A 13 0.37 -2.53 -7.19
C GLY A 13 0.17 -3.98 -6.78
N LYS A 14 0.52 -4.89 -7.68
CA LYS A 14 0.37 -6.34 -7.51
C LYS A 14 1.16 -6.89 -6.32
N ILE A 15 0.84 -8.11 -5.89
CA ILE A 15 1.66 -8.81 -4.88
C ILE A 15 3.13 -8.84 -5.35
N ALA A 16 4.08 -8.67 -4.44
CA ALA A 16 5.51 -8.64 -4.76
C ALA A 16 5.97 -7.55 -5.76
N SER A 17 5.15 -6.52 -6.03
CA SER A 17 5.56 -5.38 -6.87
C SER A 17 6.61 -4.49 -6.22
N GLY A 18 6.79 -4.56 -4.89
CA GLY A 18 7.74 -3.75 -4.12
C GLY A 18 7.11 -2.71 -3.19
N LYS A 19 5.77 -2.70 -3.05
CA LYS A 19 5.03 -1.74 -2.21
C LYS A 19 5.62 -1.55 -0.80
N SER A 20 5.78 -2.64 -0.03
CA SER A 20 6.25 -2.53 1.36
C SER A 20 7.70 -2.05 1.46
N THR A 21 8.54 -2.33 0.46
CA THR A 21 9.89 -1.76 0.36
C THR A 21 9.82 -0.24 0.16
N LEU A 22 9.02 0.23 -0.79
CA LEU A 22 8.80 1.66 -0.99
C LEU A 22 8.18 2.32 0.24
N ALA A 23 7.24 1.64 0.90
CA ALA A 23 6.59 2.13 2.09
C ALA A 23 7.60 2.34 3.24
N ALA A 24 8.50 1.38 3.44
CA ALA A 24 9.59 1.50 4.42
C ALA A 24 10.52 2.68 4.11
N GLN A 25 10.90 2.86 2.85
CA GLN A 25 11.75 3.98 2.43
C GLN A 25 11.07 5.34 2.65
N LEU A 26 9.81 5.47 2.25
CA LEU A 26 9.03 6.69 2.47
C LEU A 26 8.82 6.94 3.97
N GLY A 27 8.61 5.88 4.76
CA GLY A 27 8.40 5.95 6.20
C GLY A 27 9.65 6.32 7.00
N ALA A 28 10.85 6.12 6.43
CA ALA A 28 12.11 6.52 7.05
C ALA A 28 12.37 8.04 6.96
N ALA A 29 11.57 8.78 6.19
CA ALA A 29 11.72 10.23 6.08
C ALA A 29 11.38 10.93 7.41
N PRO A 30 12.10 12.00 7.79
CA PRO A 30 11.76 12.78 8.98
C PRO A 30 10.32 13.29 8.93
N GLY A 31 9.58 13.13 10.03
CA GLY A 31 8.17 13.54 10.11
C GLY A 31 7.19 12.64 9.35
N ALA A 32 7.61 11.45 8.92
CA ALA A 32 6.74 10.43 8.34
C ALA A 32 6.44 9.30 9.34
N VAL A 33 5.22 8.77 9.27
CA VAL A 33 4.79 7.59 10.03
C VAL A 33 4.32 6.51 9.06
N LEU A 34 4.94 5.34 9.11
CA LEU A 34 4.48 4.15 8.38
C LEU A 34 3.43 3.40 9.19
N ILE A 35 2.29 3.12 8.58
CA ILE A 35 1.24 2.25 9.11
C ILE A 35 1.04 1.10 8.13
N SER A 36 1.39 -0.12 8.54
CA SER A 36 1.31 -1.33 7.73
C SER A 36 0.07 -2.15 8.06
N GLU A 37 -0.79 -2.39 7.06
CA GLU A 37 -1.98 -3.23 7.22
C GLU A 37 -1.62 -4.64 7.68
N ASP A 38 -0.63 -5.27 7.04
CA ASP A 38 -0.20 -6.63 7.36
C ASP A 38 0.26 -6.75 8.82
N ALA A 39 1.04 -5.80 9.33
CA ALA A 39 1.51 -5.82 10.72
C ALA A 39 0.34 -5.71 11.73
N TRP A 40 -0.65 -4.88 11.45
CA TRP A 40 -1.83 -4.74 12.31
C TRP A 40 -2.78 -5.94 12.20
N LEU A 41 -2.94 -6.49 11.00
CA LEU A 41 -3.75 -7.68 10.77
C LEU A 41 -3.16 -8.91 11.44
N ASP A 42 -1.85 -9.11 11.35
CA ASP A 42 -1.14 -10.17 12.04
C ASP A 42 -1.31 -10.04 13.56
N ALA A 43 -1.00 -8.87 14.13
CA ALA A 43 -1.06 -8.65 15.57
C ALA A 43 -2.48 -8.78 16.17
N LEU A 44 -3.52 -8.38 15.43
CA LEU A 44 -4.90 -8.33 15.96
C LEU A 44 -5.79 -9.50 15.52
N PHE A 45 -5.47 -10.13 14.39
CA PHE A 45 -6.37 -11.07 13.72
C PHE A 45 -5.67 -12.31 13.15
N ALA A 46 -4.40 -12.61 13.49
CA ALA A 46 -3.72 -13.81 12.99
C ALA A 46 -4.56 -15.10 13.15
N ASP A 47 -5.16 -15.31 14.33
CA ASP A 47 -6.00 -16.48 14.61
C ASP A 47 -7.33 -16.49 13.83
N ALA A 48 -7.76 -15.33 13.32
CA ALA A 48 -9.04 -15.14 12.65
C ALA A 48 -8.94 -15.01 11.12
N LEU A 49 -7.73 -14.97 10.55
CA LEU A 49 -7.47 -14.78 9.12
C LEU A 49 -7.23 -16.12 8.40
N GLN A 50 -8.32 -16.87 8.16
CA GLN A 50 -8.26 -18.19 7.51
C GLN A 50 -8.69 -18.16 6.04
N SER A 51 -9.36 -17.09 5.60
CA SER A 51 -9.94 -16.97 4.26
C SER A 51 -9.92 -15.53 3.73
N LEU A 52 -10.25 -15.36 2.44
CA LEU A 52 -10.43 -14.04 1.83
C LEU A 52 -11.57 -13.24 2.50
N ASP A 53 -12.66 -13.91 2.86
CA ASP A 53 -13.80 -13.26 3.53
C ASP A 53 -13.40 -12.77 4.93
N ASP A 54 -12.57 -13.54 5.63
CA ASP A 54 -12.00 -13.11 6.90
C ASP A 54 -11.10 -11.88 6.72
N TYR A 55 -10.27 -11.86 5.67
CA TYR A 55 -9.46 -10.68 5.33
C TYR A 55 -10.35 -9.46 5.08
N VAL A 56 -11.37 -9.57 4.23
CA VAL A 56 -12.28 -8.45 3.92
C VAL A 56 -12.94 -7.92 5.19
N ARG A 57 -13.40 -8.80 6.08
CA ARG A 57 -14.00 -8.45 7.37
C ARG A 57 -13.00 -7.75 8.30
N CYS A 58 -11.81 -8.31 8.48
CA CYS A 58 -10.80 -7.81 9.42
C CYS A 58 -10.17 -6.49 8.91
N SER A 59 -9.80 -6.42 7.63
CA SER A 59 -9.35 -5.18 6.97
C SER A 59 -10.43 -4.10 7.04
N GLY A 60 -11.72 -4.45 6.87
CA GLY A 60 -12.83 -3.52 7.07
C GLY A 60 -12.86 -2.89 8.48
N LYS A 61 -12.73 -3.71 9.53
CA LYS A 61 -12.65 -3.24 10.92
C LYS A 61 -11.42 -2.34 11.15
N LEU A 62 -10.26 -2.77 10.65
CA LEU A 62 -9.01 -2.04 10.79
C LEU A 62 -9.09 -0.67 10.12
N ARG A 63 -9.58 -0.58 8.88
CA ARG A 63 -9.78 0.68 8.16
C ARG A 63 -10.68 1.66 8.93
N ARG A 64 -11.77 1.17 9.52
CA ARG A 64 -12.69 1.99 10.32
C ARG A 64 -12.00 2.59 11.54
N VAL A 65 -11.16 1.81 12.23
CA VAL A 65 -10.42 2.29 13.41
C VAL A 65 -9.29 3.24 12.99
N MET A 66 -8.56 2.93 11.91
CA MET A 66 -7.41 3.70 11.48
C MET A 66 -7.76 5.07 10.90
N GLN A 67 -8.93 5.21 10.27
CA GLN A 67 -9.34 6.45 9.61
C GLN A 67 -9.19 7.72 10.47
N PRO A 68 -9.79 7.82 11.68
CA PRO A 68 -9.62 9.00 12.53
C PRO A 68 -8.17 9.22 12.99
N HIS A 69 -7.40 8.16 13.21
CA HIS A 69 -6.00 8.28 13.63
C HIS A 69 -5.10 8.79 12.51
N VAL A 70 -5.29 8.32 11.28
CA VAL A 70 -4.57 8.81 10.10
C VAL A 70 -4.87 10.29 9.88
N ALA A 71 -6.14 10.69 9.96
CA ALA A 71 -6.53 12.09 9.82
C ALA A 71 -5.86 12.98 10.89
N ALA A 72 -5.91 12.57 12.17
CA ALA A 72 -5.29 13.32 13.25
C ALA A 72 -3.76 13.48 13.07
N LEU A 73 -3.05 12.44 12.64
CA LEU A 73 -1.62 12.53 12.35
C LEU A 73 -1.34 13.56 11.24
N LEU A 74 -2.10 13.50 10.15
CA LEU A 74 -1.95 14.43 9.03
C LEU A 74 -2.26 15.87 9.44
N GLU A 75 -3.29 16.10 10.26
CA GLU A 75 -3.66 17.43 10.79
C GLU A 75 -2.57 18.03 11.69
N THR A 76 -1.78 17.21 12.38
CA THR A 76 -0.62 17.67 13.16
C THR A 76 0.61 18.02 12.30
N GLY A 77 0.53 17.82 10.99
CA GLY A 77 1.62 18.08 10.05
C GLY A 77 2.58 16.90 9.86
N LEU A 78 2.25 15.71 10.35
CA LEU A 78 2.99 14.49 10.04
C LEU A 78 2.57 13.94 8.68
N SER A 79 3.53 13.46 7.89
CA SER A 79 3.22 12.67 6.71
C SER A 79 2.90 11.24 7.12
N VAL A 80 1.97 10.60 6.41
CA VAL A 80 1.57 9.21 6.70
C VAL A 80 1.82 8.37 5.46
N VAL A 81 2.54 7.27 5.64
CA VAL A 81 2.69 6.21 4.64
C VAL A 81 1.76 5.08 5.02
N LEU A 82 0.73 4.87 4.22
CA LEU A 82 -0.33 3.92 4.49
C LEU A 82 -0.15 2.70 3.59
N ASP A 83 0.54 1.68 4.09
CA ASP A 83 0.75 0.39 3.40
C ASP A 83 -0.47 -0.51 3.62
N PHE A 84 -1.60 -0.05 3.07
CA PHE A 84 -2.88 -0.75 2.99
C PHE A 84 -3.15 -1.12 1.54
N ALA A 85 -3.90 -2.20 1.31
CA ALA A 85 -4.27 -2.59 -0.04
C ALA A 85 -5.06 -1.47 -0.75
N ALA A 86 -4.53 -0.99 -1.88
CA ALA A 86 -5.14 -0.01 -2.78
C ALA A 86 -5.44 -0.61 -4.17
N ASN A 87 -5.72 -1.91 -4.21
CA ASN A 87 -5.74 -2.72 -5.43
C ASN A 87 -7.10 -2.68 -6.14
N THR A 88 -8.17 -2.39 -5.41
CA THR A 88 -9.52 -2.25 -5.97
C THR A 88 -10.00 -0.79 -5.94
N PRO A 89 -10.91 -0.39 -6.84
CA PRO A 89 -11.51 0.95 -6.79
C PRO A 89 -12.24 1.23 -5.46
N GLY A 90 -12.84 0.20 -4.85
CA GLY A 90 -13.49 0.33 -3.53
C GLY A 90 -12.51 0.68 -2.41
N GLN A 91 -11.35 0.04 -2.38
CA GLN A 91 -10.27 0.36 -1.45
C GLN A 91 -9.75 1.78 -1.65
N ARG A 92 -9.51 2.17 -2.91
CA ARG A 92 -9.03 3.52 -3.24
C ARG A 92 -10.05 4.60 -2.92
N ARG A 93 -11.34 4.34 -3.07
CA ARG A 93 -12.39 5.28 -2.64
C ARG A 93 -12.32 5.58 -1.14
N TRP A 94 -12.06 4.58 -0.30
CA TRP A 94 -11.83 4.80 1.13
C TRP A 94 -10.56 5.63 1.36
N LEU A 95 -9.45 5.29 0.72
CA LEU A 95 -8.20 6.06 0.82
C LEU A 95 -8.37 7.52 0.39
N ARG A 96 -9.23 7.78 -0.61
CA ARG A 96 -9.58 9.13 -1.05
C ARG A 96 -10.27 9.95 0.04
N THR A 97 -11.04 9.31 0.93
CA THR A 97 -11.66 9.99 2.07
C THR A 97 -10.61 10.53 3.05
N LEU A 98 -9.49 9.82 3.22
CA LEU A 98 -8.36 10.29 4.04
C LEU A 98 -7.62 11.44 3.36
N ALA A 99 -7.44 11.34 2.04
CA ALA A 99 -6.82 12.37 1.21
C ALA A 99 -7.65 13.67 1.10
N ALA A 100 -8.92 13.66 1.52
CA ALA A 100 -9.78 14.85 1.54
C ALA A 100 -9.55 15.74 2.77
N THR A 101 -8.63 15.37 3.67
CA THR A 101 -8.25 16.17 4.84
C THR A 101 -7.70 17.53 4.39
N PRO A 102 -8.24 18.67 4.86
CA PRO A 102 -7.80 19.99 4.43
C PRO A 102 -6.30 20.23 4.67
N GLY A 103 -5.62 20.85 3.70
CA GLY A 103 -4.20 21.17 3.82
C GLY A 103 -3.24 19.98 3.64
N VAL A 104 -3.75 18.77 3.43
CA VAL A 104 -2.94 17.56 3.20
C VAL A 104 -2.77 17.33 1.71
N ALA A 105 -1.54 17.08 1.26
CA ALA A 105 -1.29 16.57 -0.08
C ALA A 105 -1.40 15.04 -0.09
N HIS A 106 -1.72 14.43 -1.22
CA HIS A 106 -1.76 12.97 -1.35
C HIS A 106 -0.97 12.51 -2.57
N ARG A 107 -0.34 11.34 -2.46
CA ARG A 107 0.37 10.69 -3.56
C ARG A 107 0.01 9.22 -3.62
N LEU A 108 -0.45 8.76 -4.77
CA LEU A 108 -0.65 7.34 -5.03
C LEU A 108 0.54 6.82 -5.84
N HIS A 109 1.36 6.02 -5.20
CA HIS A 109 2.52 5.37 -5.80
C HIS A 109 2.04 4.09 -6.48
N PHE A 110 1.94 4.11 -7.80
CA PHE A 110 1.52 2.97 -8.60
C PHE A 110 2.74 2.21 -9.12
N LEU A 111 2.99 1.02 -8.57
CA LEU A 111 4.03 0.09 -9.01
C LEU A 111 3.45 -0.85 -10.07
N ASP A 112 3.60 -0.45 -11.32
CA ASP A 112 3.14 -1.15 -12.52
C ASP A 112 4.21 -2.13 -13.03
N MET A 113 4.36 -3.22 -12.28
CA MET A 113 5.30 -4.29 -12.60
C MET A 113 4.59 -5.40 -13.39
N SER A 114 5.34 -6.04 -14.30
CA SER A 114 4.86 -7.24 -15.00
C SER A 114 4.60 -8.39 -14.03
N ASP A 115 3.72 -9.30 -14.41
CA ASP A 115 3.43 -10.50 -13.60
C ASP A 115 4.70 -11.35 -13.44
N ASP A 116 5.49 -11.50 -14.50
CA ASP A 116 6.75 -12.25 -14.48
C ASP A 116 7.75 -11.68 -13.47
N ALA A 117 7.90 -10.35 -13.43
CA ALA A 117 8.78 -9.69 -12.46
C ALA A 117 8.28 -9.89 -11.02
N CYS A 118 6.97 -9.78 -10.81
CA CYS A 118 6.37 -9.99 -9.49
C CYS A 118 6.49 -11.45 -9.03
N LEU A 119 6.23 -12.42 -9.90
CA LEU A 119 6.36 -13.85 -9.62
C LEU A 119 7.80 -14.24 -9.32
N ALA A 120 8.77 -13.75 -10.08
CA ALA A 120 10.19 -14.00 -9.82
C ALA A 120 10.59 -13.51 -8.42
N ARG A 121 10.15 -12.29 -8.03
CA ARG A 121 10.37 -11.75 -6.69
C ARG A 121 9.65 -12.54 -5.61
N LEU A 122 8.41 -12.94 -5.85
CA LEU A 122 7.62 -13.74 -4.91
C LEU A 122 8.30 -15.07 -4.61
N ARG A 123 8.74 -15.79 -5.65
CA ARG A 123 9.45 -17.08 -5.51
C ARG A 123 10.77 -16.91 -4.76
N ALA A 124 11.57 -15.88 -5.09
CA ALA A 124 12.81 -15.58 -4.36
C ALA A 124 12.55 -15.30 -2.87
N ARG A 125 11.53 -14.51 -2.57
CA ARG A 125 11.12 -14.18 -1.19
C ARG A 125 10.65 -15.42 -0.42
N ASN A 126 9.84 -16.28 -1.04
CA ASN A 126 9.38 -17.53 -0.43
C ASN A 126 10.55 -18.46 -0.13
N ALA A 127 11.55 -18.54 -1.01
CA ALA A 127 12.76 -19.35 -0.77
C ALA A 127 13.61 -18.86 0.41
N LEU A 128 13.56 -17.56 0.73
CA LEU A 128 14.29 -16.97 1.86
C LEU A 128 13.56 -17.12 3.21
N GLY A 129 12.27 -17.51 3.22
CA GLY A 129 11.49 -17.68 4.45
C GLY A 129 11.25 -16.39 5.26
N ALA A 130 11.46 -15.22 4.66
CA ALA A 130 11.51 -13.93 5.37
C ALA A 130 10.14 -13.27 5.62
N HIS A 131 9.02 -13.91 5.24
CA HIS A 131 7.67 -13.36 5.43
C HIS A 131 6.74 -14.36 6.13
N PRO A 132 5.81 -13.88 6.99
CA PRO A 132 4.87 -14.73 7.72
C PRO A 132 3.92 -15.49 6.79
N PHE A 133 3.72 -15.01 5.55
CA PHE A 133 2.82 -15.62 4.58
C PHE A 133 3.58 -16.07 3.32
N THR A 134 3.52 -17.37 3.05
CA THR A 134 3.98 -17.94 1.77
C THR A 134 2.82 -17.86 0.78
N VAL A 135 2.99 -17.12 -0.30
CA VAL A 135 1.98 -17.00 -1.37
C VAL A 135 2.43 -17.85 -2.55
N SER A 136 1.61 -18.81 -2.95
CA SER A 136 1.85 -19.60 -4.17
C SER A 136 1.57 -18.80 -5.44
N ASP A 137 2.09 -19.24 -6.57
CA ASP A 137 1.82 -18.64 -7.88
C ASP A 137 0.31 -18.65 -8.22
N ALA A 138 -0.41 -19.72 -7.86
CA ALA A 138 -1.85 -19.79 -8.05
C ALA A 138 -2.59 -18.73 -7.25
N GLN A 139 -2.22 -18.56 -5.97
CA GLN A 139 -2.78 -17.50 -5.12
C GLN A 139 -2.41 -16.11 -5.65
N PHE A 140 -1.18 -15.92 -6.15
CA PHE A 140 -0.77 -14.66 -6.78
C PHE A 140 -1.74 -14.26 -7.90
N HIS A 141 -2.04 -15.18 -8.82
CA HIS A 141 -3.00 -14.91 -9.90
C HIS A 141 -4.43 -14.71 -9.38
N GLU A 142 -4.85 -15.48 -8.37
CA GLU A 142 -6.16 -15.30 -7.74
C GLU A 142 -6.32 -13.90 -7.13
N PHE A 143 -5.35 -13.43 -6.35
CA PHE A 143 -5.42 -12.09 -5.76
C PHE A 143 -5.34 -10.99 -6.83
N ASN A 144 -4.48 -11.17 -7.83
CA ASN A 144 -4.31 -10.19 -8.90
C ASN A 144 -5.53 -10.13 -9.85
N ARG A 145 -6.41 -11.13 -9.89
CA ARG A 145 -7.66 -11.05 -10.67
C ARG A 145 -8.57 -9.90 -10.24
N HIS A 146 -8.45 -9.47 -8.99
CA HIS A 146 -9.21 -8.35 -8.42
C HIS A 146 -8.48 -7.02 -8.56
N PHE A 147 -7.22 -7.03 -9.02
CA PHE A 147 -6.44 -5.82 -9.19
C PHE A 147 -6.98 -5.01 -10.38
N THR A 148 -7.25 -3.72 -10.14
CA THR A 148 -7.56 -2.76 -11.20
C THR A 148 -6.61 -1.57 -11.05
N PRO A 149 -5.88 -1.16 -12.10
CA PRO A 149 -4.98 -0.02 -12.01
C PRO A 149 -5.76 1.27 -11.64
N PRO A 150 -5.12 2.26 -11.01
CA PRO A 150 -5.75 3.53 -10.71
C PRO A 150 -6.08 4.29 -12.01
N THR A 151 -7.21 4.99 -12.05
CA THR A 151 -7.58 5.86 -13.18
C THR A 151 -7.56 7.34 -12.79
N ALA A 152 -7.49 8.22 -13.78
CA ALA A 152 -7.50 9.66 -13.56
C ALA A 152 -8.80 10.15 -12.87
N GLU A 153 -9.93 9.48 -13.11
CA GLU A 153 -11.23 9.80 -12.52
C GLU A 153 -11.25 9.63 -10.99
N GLU A 154 -10.32 8.84 -10.44
CA GLU A 154 -10.20 8.64 -8.99
C GLU A 154 -9.57 9.85 -8.27
N GLY A 155 -9.01 10.81 -9.01
CA GLY A 155 -8.54 12.09 -8.47
C GLY A 155 -7.28 12.00 -7.61
N PHE A 156 -6.46 10.96 -7.80
CA PHE A 156 -5.16 10.85 -7.14
C PHE A 156 -4.07 11.60 -7.92
N THR A 157 -3.11 12.21 -7.21
CA THR A 157 -1.81 12.53 -7.80
C THR A 157 -1.01 11.24 -7.90
N VAL A 158 -1.00 10.62 -9.08
CA VAL A 158 -0.36 9.32 -9.30
C VAL A 158 1.12 9.48 -9.66
N LEU A 159 1.99 8.73 -8.98
CA LEU A 159 3.39 8.55 -9.34
C LEU A 159 3.56 7.12 -9.87
N HIS A 160 3.92 6.99 -11.14
CA HIS A 160 4.09 5.70 -11.80
C HIS A 160 5.52 5.17 -11.65
N TYR A 161 5.63 3.90 -11.28
CA TYR A 161 6.88 3.14 -11.10
C TYR A 161 6.81 1.84 -11.93
N GLY A 162 7.88 1.48 -12.62
CA GLY A 162 7.88 0.31 -13.51
C GLY A 162 9.10 0.26 -14.44
N ASP A 163 9.11 -0.73 -15.33
CA ASP A 163 10.26 -1.05 -16.18
C ASP A 163 10.22 -0.37 -17.57
N GLY A 164 9.24 0.53 -17.80
CA GLY A 164 9.00 1.21 -19.08
C GLY A 164 9.75 2.54 -19.26
N ARG A 165 9.84 3.02 -20.51
CA ARG A 165 10.65 4.20 -20.90
C ARG A 165 10.17 5.55 -20.33
N ASP A 166 8.90 5.68 -19.97
CA ASP A 166 8.30 6.92 -19.43
C ASP A 166 7.84 6.78 -17.97
N VAL A 167 8.34 5.76 -17.27
CA VAL A 167 7.98 5.44 -15.89
C VAL A 167 9.19 5.68 -14.99
N ARG A 168 8.99 6.09 -13.73
CA ARG A 168 10.12 6.16 -12.80
C ARG A 168 10.69 4.75 -12.62
N PRO A 169 12.00 4.53 -12.83
CA PRO A 169 12.60 3.24 -12.58
C PRO A 169 12.32 2.80 -11.14
N TRP A 170 11.79 1.59 -10.99
CA TRP A 170 11.60 0.98 -9.68
C TRP A 170 12.87 0.19 -9.31
N ASP A 171 13.66 0.74 -8.41
CA ASP A 171 14.84 0.08 -7.86
C ASP A 171 14.60 -0.26 -6.38
N PRO A 172 14.40 -1.54 -6.02
CA PRO A 172 14.19 -1.94 -4.64
C PRO A 172 15.43 -1.76 -3.74
N ALA A 173 16.61 -1.44 -4.32
CA ALA A 173 17.87 -1.26 -3.58
C ALA A 173 18.22 0.21 -3.27
N ARG A 174 17.43 1.19 -3.76
CA ARG A 174 17.56 2.62 -3.46
C ARG A 174 16.60 3.03 -2.37
#